data_AF-A0A965VGP8-F1
#
_entry.id   AF-A0A965VGP8-F1
#
_cell.length_a   1.000
_cell.length_b   1.000
_cell.length_c   1.000
_cell.angle_alpha   90.00
_cell.angle_beta   90.00
_cell.angle_gamma   90.00
#
_symmetry.space_group_name_H-M   'P 1'
#
loop_
_entity.id
_entity.type
_entity.pdbx_description
1 polymer ?
#
loop_
_entity_poly.entity_id
_entity_poly.type
_entity_poly.pdbx_seq_one_letter_code
_entity_poly.pdbx_strand_id
1 'polypeptide(L)'
;MTDSGHDGDRERSRLGPVAGAVTIRCREDGPLVVEMPAEGGLGLRVTDHLGHEFPLPNHKRAVALCRCGLSGSRPFCDGSHKAGGFRAADTARPAT
;
A
#
# COMPACT_ATOMS: atom_id res chain seq x y z
N MET A 1 -4.32 6.48 28.50
CA MET A 1 -3.76 7.45 27.55
C MET A 1 -4.47 7.20 26.25
N THR A 2 -5.38 8.11 25.92
CA THR A 2 -6.59 7.87 25.14
C THR A 2 -6.36 7.57 23.66
N ASP A 3 -7.16 6.60 23.21
CA ASP A 3 -7.70 6.38 21.88
C ASP A 3 -7.63 7.58 20.92
N SER A 4 -7.16 7.34 19.70
CA SER A 4 -7.36 8.22 18.54
C SER A 4 -7.30 7.39 17.27
N GLY A 5 -8.44 6.76 16.98
CA GLY A 5 -9.14 7.04 15.72
C GLY A 5 -8.43 6.61 14.44
N HIS A 6 -8.82 5.44 13.96
CA HIS A 6 -8.58 4.92 12.62
C HIS A 6 -9.42 5.68 11.56
N ASP A 7 -9.35 7.02 11.54
CA ASP A 7 -10.36 7.87 10.89
C ASP A 7 -9.95 8.46 9.51
N GLY A 8 -8.89 7.93 8.89
CA GLY A 8 -8.42 8.40 7.59
C GLY A 8 -9.07 7.74 6.36
N ASP A 9 -9.80 6.63 6.53
CA ASP A 9 -10.33 5.83 5.40
C ASP A 9 -11.66 6.38 4.81
N ARG A 10 -12.24 7.44 5.38
CA ARG A 10 -13.62 7.86 5.07
C ARG A 10 -13.79 8.81 3.88
N GLU A 11 -12.73 9.44 3.38
CA GLU A 11 -12.83 10.31 2.20
C GLU A 11 -12.59 9.47 0.92
N ARG A 12 -13.59 8.67 0.57
CA ARG A 12 -13.59 7.81 -0.62
C ARG A 12 -13.28 8.63 -1.88
N SER A 13 -12.21 8.21 -2.57
CA SER A 13 -11.83 8.56 -3.95
C SER A 13 -12.99 9.12 -4.79
N ARG A 14 -12.81 10.32 -5.35
CA ARG A 14 -13.72 10.96 -6.32
C ARG A 14 -13.85 10.18 -7.64
N LEU A 15 -13.02 9.16 -7.85
CA LEU A 15 -13.15 8.18 -8.93
C LEU A 15 -13.99 7.02 -8.40
N GLY A 16 -15.15 6.78 -9.01
CA GLY A 16 -15.98 5.62 -8.72
C GLY A 16 -15.20 4.31 -8.88
N PRO A 17 -15.67 3.20 -8.26
CA PRO A 17 -14.98 1.92 -8.34
C PRO A 17 -14.82 1.48 -9.79
N VAL A 18 -13.57 1.31 -10.23
CA VAL A 18 -13.27 0.67 -11.51
C VAL A 18 -13.39 -0.84 -11.27
N ALA A 19 -14.47 -1.45 -11.77
CA ALA A 19 -14.71 -2.88 -11.58
C ALA A 19 -13.52 -3.70 -12.12
N GLY A 20 -13.00 -4.60 -11.28
CA GLY A 20 -11.87 -5.47 -11.65
C GLY A 20 -10.51 -4.78 -11.69
N ALA A 21 -10.36 -3.56 -11.16
CA ALA A 21 -9.07 -2.87 -11.16
C ALA A 21 -8.18 -3.24 -9.97
N VAL A 22 -6.87 -3.30 -10.23
CA VAL A 22 -5.83 -3.26 -9.20
C VAL A 22 -5.72 -1.82 -8.70
N THR A 23 -5.78 -1.62 -7.39
CA THR A 23 -5.61 -0.30 -6.77
C THR A 23 -4.25 -0.21 -6.10
N ILE A 24 -3.49 0.84 -6.40
CA ILE A 24 -2.29 1.20 -5.65
C ILE A 24 -2.59 2.47 -4.86
N ARG A 25 -2.68 2.35 -3.53
CA ARG A 25 -2.91 3.48 -2.63
C ARG A 25 -1.61 3.98 -2.03
N CYS A 26 -1.35 5.27 -2.17
CA CYS A 26 -0.32 5.97 -1.42
C CYS A 26 -0.91 6.35 -0.06
N ARG A 27 -0.49 5.69 1.04
CA ARG A 27 -0.91 6.13 2.38
C ARG A 27 -0.10 7.36 2.81
N GLU A 28 -0.76 8.34 3.42
CA GLU A 28 -0.11 9.49 4.06
C GLU A 28 0.99 9.00 4.99
N ASP A 29 2.20 9.53 4.80
CA ASP A 29 3.40 9.19 5.58
C ASP A 29 3.68 7.68 5.70
N GLY A 30 3.16 6.90 4.75
CA GLY A 30 3.05 5.46 4.86
C GLY A 30 3.44 4.70 3.59
N PRO A 31 3.15 3.39 3.57
CA PRO A 31 3.51 2.51 2.47
C PRO A 31 2.67 2.74 1.21
N LEU A 32 3.10 2.12 0.12
CA LEU A 32 2.24 1.88 -1.04
C LEU A 32 1.46 0.59 -0.79
N VAL A 33 0.12 0.66 -0.79
CA VAL A 33 -0.74 -0.52 -0.60
C VAL A 33 -1.29 -0.93 -1.95
N VAL A 34 -0.88 -2.11 -2.42
CA VAL A 34 -1.41 -2.72 -3.64
C VAL A 34 -2.55 -3.64 -3.24
N GLU A 35 -3.73 -3.44 -3.82
CA GLU A 35 -4.92 -4.24 -3.59
C GLU A 35 -5.44 -4.81 -4.89
N MET A 36 -5.67 -6.13 -4.88
CA MET A 36 -6.34 -6.84 -5.95
C MET A 36 -7.85 -6.65 -5.82
N PRO A 37 -8.58 -6.63 -6.96
CA PRO A 37 -10.04 -6.63 -6.92
C PRO A 37 -10.57 -7.88 -6.19
N ALA A 38 -11.75 -7.75 -5.58
CA ALA A 38 -12.39 -8.86 -4.88
C ALA A 38 -12.75 -10.02 -5.82
N GLU A 39 -13.05 -9.68 -7.07
CA GLU A 39 -13.48 -10.57 -8.14
C GLU A 39 -12.55 -10.41 -9.36
N GLY A 40 -12.43 -11.48 -10.15
CA GLY A 40 -11.54 -11.53 -11.31
C GLY A 40 -10.24 -12.28 -11.00
N GLY A 41 -9.91 -13.27 -11.83
CA GLY A 41 -8.85 -14.26 -11.61
C GLY A 41 -7.41 -13.75 -11.73
N LEU A 42 -7.13 -12.54 -11.25
CA LEU A 42 -5.79 -11.97 -11.23
C LEU A 42 -4.99 -12.51 -10.04
N GLY A 43 -3.79 -13.02 -10.32
CA GLY A 43 -2.81 -13.38 -9.30
C GLY A 43 -1.88 -12.21 -8.98
N LEU A 44 -1.48 -12.09 -7.71
CA LEU A 44 -0.46 -11.14 -7.28
C LEU A 44 0.85 -11.87 -7.02
N ARG A 45 1.92 -11.44 -7.69
CA ARG A 45 3.30 -11.84 -7.41
C ARG A 45 4.13 -10.61 -7.11
N VAL A 46 5.08 -10.74 -6.18
CA VAL A 46 6.09 -9.72 -5.90
C VAL A 46 7.44 -10.38 -6.11
N THR A 47 8.27 -9.81 -6.98
CA THR A 47 9.59 -10.36 -7.30
C THR A 47 10.68 -9.34 -6.99
N ASP A 48 11.91 -9.83 -6.77
CA ASP A 48 13.10 -8.99 -6.81
C ASP A 48 13.52 -8.69 -8.28
N HIS A 49 14.62 -7.96 -8.44
CA HIS A 49 15.16 -7.61 -9.76
C HIS A 49 15.84 -8.79 -10.50
N LEU A 50 16.05 -9.92 -9.83
CA LEU A 50 16.57 -11.16 -10.40
C LEU A 50 15.43 -12.13 -10.79
N GLY A 51 14.19 -11.79 -10.45
CA GLY A 51 13.01 -12.60 -10.71
C GLY A 51 12.67 -13.59 -9.59
N HIS A 52 13.36 -13.55 -8.45
CA HIS A 52 12.97 -14.39 -7.32
C HIS A 52 11.68 -13.86 -6.69
N GLU A 53 10.72 -14.76 -6.47
CA GLU A 53 9.44 -14.42 -5.88
C GLU A 53 9.51 -14.37 -4.35
N PHE A 54 8.95 -13.31 -3.78
CA PHE A 54 8.71 -13.25 -2.35
C PHE A 54 7.44 -14.02 -2.00
N PRO A 55 7.49 -14.95 -1.03
CA PRO A 55 6.32 -15.70 -0.61
C PRO A 55 5.31 -14.75 0.05
N LEU A 56 4.14 -14.60 -0.57
CA LEU A 56 3.04 -13.87 0.03
C LEU A 56 2.20 -14.81 0.90
N PRO A 57 2.08 -14.55 2.21
CA PRO A 57 1.29 -15.42 3.08
C PRO A 57 -0.19 -15.42 2.66
N ASN A 58 -0.80 -16.61 2.65
CA ASN A 58 -2.24 -16.85 2.58
C ASN A 58 -3.00 -16.18 1.41
N HIS A 59 -2.43 -16.19 0.20
CA HIS A 59 -3.09 -15.63 -1.00
C HIS A 59 -3.66 -14.22 -0.76
N LYS A 60 -2.97 -13.41 0.07
CA LYS A 60 -3.45 -12.09 0.44
C LYS A 60 -3.71 -11.26 -0.81
N ARG A 61 -4.92 -10.72 -0.89
CA ARG A 61 -5.33 -9.79 -1.95
C ARG A 61 -4.82 -8.37 -1.74
N ALA A 62 -3.99 -8.13 -0.73
CA ALA A 62 -3.36 -6.85 -0.50
C ALA A 62 -1.94 -7.01 0.05
N VAL A 63 -1.04 -6.14 -0.40
CA VAL A 63 0.34 -6.07 0.09
C VAL A 63 0.74 -4.61 0.33
N ALA A 64 1.48 -4.36 1.41
CA ALA A 64 2.04 -3.06 1.72
C ALA A 64 3.54 -3.05 1.42
N LEU A 65 3.95 -2.23 0.45
CA LEU A 65 5.33 -2.05 0.03
C LEU A 65 5.96 -0.85 0.72
N CYS A 66 7.20 -1.01 1.14
CA CYS A 66 7.99 0.04 1.78
C CYS A 66 8.17 1.21 0.81
N ARG A 67 7.80 2.41 1.27
CA ARG A 67 8.05 3.68 0.58
C ARG A 67 9.11 4.52 1.27
N CYS A 68 9.33 4.32 2.57
CA CYS A 68 10.21 5.15 3.40
C CYS A 68 11.69 4.75 3.39
N GLY A 69 12.03 3.55 2.89
CA GLY A 69 13.39 3.03 2.90
C GLY A 69 13.89 2.46 4.25
N LEU A 70 13.13 2.63 5.33
CA LEU A 70 13.55 2.27 6.69
C LEU A 70 13.18 0.84 7.14
N SER A 71 12.41 0.11 6.34
CA SER A 71 11.96 -1.22 6.75
C SER A 71 13.13 -2.23 6.83
N GLY A 72 13.11 -3.07 7.87
CA GLY A 72 13.96 -4.25 7.99
C GLY A 72 13.52 -5.42 7.12
N SER A 73 12.25 -5.45 6.67
CA SER A 73 11.66 -6.51 5.83
C SER A 73 11.39 -6.08 4.38
N ARG A 74 12.21 -5.15 3.85
CA ARG A 74 12.14 -4.71 2.45
C ARG A 74 12.05 -5.91 1.49
N PRO A 75 11.20 -5.85 0.45
CA PRO A 75 10.46 -4.67 -0.03
C PRO A 75 9.15 -4.37 0.71
N PHE A 76 8.79 -5.15 1.72
CA PHE A 76 7.54 -4.98 2.45
C PHE A 76 7.63 -3.88 3.52
N CYS A 77 6.48 -3.36 3.93
CA CYS A 77 6.39 -2.44 5.04
C CYS A 77 6.20 -3.19 6.36
N ASP A 78 7.05 -2.91 7.35
CA ASP A 78 6.93 -3.40 8.74
C ASP A 78 6.45 -2.34 9.75
N GLY A 79 6.17 -1.12 9.30
CA GLY A 79 5.74 -0.01 10.16
C GLY A 79 6.86 0.94 10.59
N SER A 80 8.12 0.68 10.23
CA SER A 80 9.27 1.52 10.59
C SER A 80 9.15 2.99 10.13
N HIS A 81 8.30 3.30 9.15
CA HIS A 81 8.00 4.66 8.71
C HIS A 81 7.49 5.56 9.85
N LYS A 82 6.75 4.99 10.81
CA LYS A 82 6.18 5.75 11.94
C LYS A 82 7.27 6.25 12.88
N ALA A 83 8.12 5.34 13.34
CA ALA A 83 9.24 5.67 14.23
C ALA A 83 10.32 6.50 13.51
N GLY A 84 10.50 6.26 12.22
CA GLY A 84 11.44 6.99 11.38
C GLY A 84 11.01 8.39 10.94
N GLY A 85 9.80 8.82 11.31
CA GLY A 85 9.30 10.16 10.97
C GLY A 85 9.18 10.41 9.47
N PHE A 86 8.90 9.38 8.68
CA PHE A 86 8.73 9.54 7.23
C PHE A 86 7.61 10.55 6.94
N ARG A 87 7.87 11.48 6.01
CA ARG A 87 6.90 12.47 5.54
C ARG A 87 6.84 12.42 4.04
N ALA A 88 5.65 12.15 3.49
CA ALA A 88 5.46 12.19 2.06
C ALA A 88 3.99 12.33 1.71
N ALA A 89 3.72 13.23 0.75
CA ALA A 89 2.40 13.43 0.19
C ALA A 89 1.77 12.10 -0.26
N ASP A 90 0.49 11.98 0.02
CA ASP A 90 -0.44 10.94 -0.43
C ASP A 90 -1.27 11.39 -1.64
N THR A 91 -1.35 12.70 -1.86
CA THR A 91 -2.06 13.31 -2.97
C THR A 91 -1.16 13.52 -4.18
N ALA A 92 -1.68 13.20 -5.37
CA ALA A 92 -1.04 13.57 -6.61
C ALA A 92 -1.14 15.10 -6.78
N ARG A 93 -0.05 15.73 -7.24
CA ARG A 93 -0.11 17.14 -7.65
C ARG A 93 -1.12 17.25 -8.81
N PRO A 94 -2.09 18.18 -8.76
CA PRO A 94 -3.01 18.34 -9.87
C PRO A 94 -2.24 18.61 -11.16
N ALA A 95 -2.65 17.97 -12.25
CA ALA A 95 -2.15 18.32 -13.57
C ALA A 95 -2.44 19.81 -13.80
N THR A 96 -1.41 20.56 -14.22
CA THR A 96 -1.52 21.99 -14.54
C THR A 96 -2.33 22.20 -15.81
#